data_AF-A0AAW5W0F8-F1
#
_entry.id   AF-A0AAW5W0F8-F1
#
_cell.length_a   1.000
_cell.length_b   1.000
_cell.length_c   1.000
_cell.angle_alpha   90.00
_cell.angle_beta   90.00
_cell.angle_gamma   90.00
#
_symmetry.space_group_name_H-M   'P 1'
#
loop_
_entity.id
_entity.type
_entity.pdbx_description
1 polymer ?
#
loop_
_entity_poly.entity_id
_entity_poly.type
_entity_poly.pdbx_seq_one_letter_code
_entity_poly.pdbx_strand_id
1 'polypeptide(L)'
;MRIFKQLLPAWLVNAVSAVAIAAALVTATQVADAIRNSPNASPWLKANADAVGRLAMFESSGQLDVYNGSCCTGILQMNKKNIRKYAETSPEDFKTWDLQSQVDAWSKLTTEAMQARAPKTLAGLGTFDGREVDGDMVLACVQLGIGNCQKMINSGSCNGFADINGTTICKMADRIRNGPPTGNNGDPVDDIIRPNPDQGGTYRPPVDPCIREGEGCLPLTESLEQGFASGSGVSMGNLRLIIFAMSTAFVILILMSFITALFRNYSTGSIEKVELVNGVQKTIMIGMSFIVLMSLF
;
A
#
# COMPACT_ATOMS: atom_id res chain seq x y z
N MET A 1 -34.09 -14.60 -53.15
CA MET A 1 -34.26 -14.36 -51.69
C MET A 1 -33.79 -15.59 -50.92
N ARG A 2 -32.50 -15.60 -50.52
CA ARG A 2 -31.93 -16.57 -49.56
C ARG A 2 -30.92 -15.81 -48.73
N ILE A 3 -31.35 -15.39 -47.54
CA ILE A 3 -30.53 -14.64 -46.58
C ILE A 3 -29.65 -15.65 -45.86
N PHE A 4 -28.35 -15.62 -46.13
CA PHE A 4 -27.34 -16.35 -45.38
C PHE A 4 -27.30 -15.79 -43.95
N LYS A 5 -27.62 -16.65 -42.97
CA LYS A 5 -27.32 -16.43 -41.56
C LYS A 5 -25.82 -16.16 -41.42
N GLN A 6 -25.45 -14.93 -41.05
CA GLN A 6 -24.11 -14.60 -40.60
C GLN A 6 -23.86 -15.34 -39.28
N LEU A 7 -23.11 -16.43 -39.35
CA LEU A 7 -22.39 -16.98 -38.22
C LEU A 7 -21.34 -15.95 -37.81
N LEU A 8 -21.70 -15.08 -36.87
CA LEU A 8 -20.73 -14.36 -36.06
C LEU A 8 -19.85 -15.41 -35.38
N PRO A 9 -18.55 -15.45 -35.69
CA PRO A 9 -17.73 -16.53 -35.21
C PRO A 9 -17.43 -16.31 -33.71
N ALA A 10 -17.71 -17.34 -32.91
CA ALA A 10 -17.77 -17.37 -31.44
C ALA A 10 -16.44 -17.08 -30.69
N TRP A 11 -15.42 -16.58 -31.36
CA TRP A 11 -14.10 -16.25 -30.81
C TRP A 11 -13.96 -14.77 -30.44
N LEU A 12 -14.90 -13.91 -30.86
CA LEU A 12 -14.96 -12.50 -30.45
C LEU A 12 -15.58 -12.26 -29.06
N VAL A 13 -16.10 -13.30 -28.40
CA VAL A 13 -16.81 -13.18 -27.10
C VAL A 13 -15.93 -13.54 -25.90
N ASN A 14 -14.71 -14.08 -26.09
CA ASN A 14 -13.88 -14.60 -24.99
C ASN A 14 -12.64 -13.75 -24.64
N ALA A 15 -12.58 -12.47 -25.02
CA ALA A 15 -11.43 -11.60 -24.74
C ALA A 15 -11.73 -10.45 -23.76
N VAL A 16 -12.78 -10.56 -22.93
CA VAL A 16 -13.08 -9.59 -21.85
C VAL A 16 -13.29 -10.33 -20.54
N SER A 17 -12.24 -10.96 -20.04
CA SER A 17 -12.15 -11.42 -18.65
C SER A 17 -10.69 -11.54 -18.23
N ALA A 18 -9.93 -10.47 -18.45
CA ALA A 18 -8.78 -10.16 -17.63
C ALA A 18 -9.18 -8.92 -16.84
N VAL A 19 -10.00 -9.10 -15.80
CA VAL A 19 -10.08 -8.10 -14.74
C VAL A 19 -8.67 -8.07 -14.15
N ALA A 20 -7.92 -7.04 -14.52
CA ALA A 20 -6.69 -6.71 -13.84
C ALA A 20 -7.06 -6.48 -12.37
N ILE A 21 -6.73 -7.44 -11.50
CA ILE A 21 -6.56 -7.17 -10.08
C ILE A 21 -5.29 -6.34 -10.02
N ALA A 22 -5.41 -5.04 -10.30
CA ALA A 22 -4.38 -4.10 -9.93
C ALA A 22 -4.38 -4.12 -8.40
N ALA A 23 -3.31 -4.64 -7.80
CA ALA A 23 -2.95 -4.28 -6.44
C ALA A 23 -2.86 -2.74 -6.44
N ALA A 24 -3.93 -2.08 -6.02
CA ALA A 24 -4.05 -0.64 -6.07
C ALA A 24 -3.18 -0.10 -4.94
N LEU A 25 -1.93 0.20 -5.26
CA LEU A 25 -1.03 0.94 -4.38
C LEU A 25 -1.48 2.40 -4.34
N VAL A 26 -1.65 2.93 -3.14
CA VAL A 26 -2.03 4.31 -2.88
C VAL A 26 -1.00 4.97 -1.97
N THR A 27 -0.85 6.28 -2.13
CA THR A 27 0.08 7.10 -1.35
C THR A 27 -0.55 7.57 -0.04
N ALA A 28 0.29 7.96 0.93
CA ALA A 28 -0.15 8.62 2.16
C ALA A 28 -1.05 9.83 1.88
N THR A 29 -0.72 10.64 0.86
CA THR A 29 -1.51 11.81 0.46
C THR A 29 -2.89 11.42 -0.04
N GLN A 30 -3.00 10.39 -0.88
CA GLN A 30 -4.30 9.90 -1.36
C GLN A 30 -5.18 9.40 -0.20
N VAL A 31 -4.60 8.72 0.78
CA VAL A 31 -5.32 8.30 1.99
C VAL A 31 -5.76 9.52 2.82
N ALA A 32 -4.88 10.51 3.02
CA ALA A 32 -5.22 11.72 3.74
C ALA A 32 -6.37 12.49 3.06
N ASP A 33 -6.34 12.61 1.74
CA ASP A 33 -7.42 13.24 0.98
C ASP A 33 -8.72 12.45 1.08
N ALA A 34 -8.66 11.11 1.05
CA ALA A 34 -9.83 10.26 1.28
C ALA A 34 -10.43 10.49 2.68
N ILE A 35 -9.60 10.69 3.72
CA ILE A 35 -10.06 11.02 5.08
C ILE A 35 -10.74 12.39 5.12
N ARG A 36 -10.15 13.41 4.48
CA ARG A 36 -10.74 14.76 4.40
C ARG A 36 -12.10 14.74 3.71
N ASN A 37 -12.22 13.93 2.66
CA ASN A 37 -13.44 13.77 1.86
C ASN A 37 -14.47 12.86 2.51
N SER A 38 -14.08 12.03 3.49
CA SER A 38 -14.99 11.09 4.12
C SER A 38 -16.17 11.80 4.81
N PRO A 39 -17.42 11.35 4.58
CA PRO A 39 -18.58 11.84 5.33
C PRO A 39 -18.59 11.33 6.78
N ASN A 40 -17.84 10.26 7.08
CA ASN A 40 -17.82 9.61 8.39
C ASN A 40 -16.64 10.07 9.27
N ALA A 41 -15.68 10.82 8.72
CA ALA A 41 -14.55 11.33 9.47
C ALA A 41 -14.97 12.49 10.39
N SER A 42 -14.68 12.35 11.68
CA SER A 42 -14.83 13.43 12.66
C SER A 42 -13.97 14.66 12.30
N PRO A 43 -14.29 15.87 12.82
CA PRO A 43 -13.46 17.04 12.63
C PRO A 43 -12.00 16.82 13.03
N TRP A 44 -11.77 16.07 14.12
CA TRP A 44 -10.43 15.72 14.57
C TRP A 44 -9.70 14.84 13.54
N LEU A 45 -10.37 13.83 12.97
CA LEU A 45 -9.77 12.98 11.93
C LEU A 45 -9.44 13.78 10.67
N LYS A 46 -10.30 14.69 10.25
CA LYS A 46 -10.03 15.57 9.09
C LYS A 46 -8.83 16.48 9.34
N ALA A 47 -8.71 17.02 10.55
CA ALA A 47 -7.56 17.84 10.95
C ALA A 47 -6.25 17.04 11.04
N ASN A 48 -6.33 15.74 11.32
CA ASN A 48 -5.19 14.82 11.45
C ASN A 48 -5.07 13.85 10.27
N ALA A 49 -5.60 14.22 9.10
CA ALA A 49 -5.68 13.32 7.94
C ALA A 49 -4.30 12.84 7.47
N ASP A 50 -3.26 13.68 7.56
CA ASP A 50 -1.90 13.31 7.16
C ASP A 50 -1.29 12.24 8.08
N ALA A 51 -1.65 12.25 9.37
CA ALA A 51 -1.27 11.21 10.33
C ALA A 51 -1.91 9.86 9.96
N VAL A 52 -3.18 9.88 9.51
CA VAL A 52 -3.84 8.68 8.99
C VAL A 52 -3.19 8.19 7.69
N GLY A 53 -2.77 9.12 6.82
CA GLY A 53 -2.00 8.79 5.63
C GLY A 53 -0.70 8.05 5.95
N ARG A 54 0.06 8.53 6.94
CA ARG A 54 1.26 7.84 7.45
C ARG A 54 0.93 6.49 8.08
N LEU A 55 -0.14 6.42 8.86
CA LEU A 55 -0.61 5.17 9.46
C LEU A 55 -0.89 4.12 8.38
N ALA A 56 -1.55 4.47 7.28
CA ALA A 56 -1.79 3.53 6.19
C ALA A 56 -0.50 2.98 5.56
N MET A 57 0.55 3.80 5.47
CA MET A 57 1.85 3.33 4.97
C MET A 57 2.50 2.37 5.98
N PHE A 58 2.35 2.63 7.27
CA PHE A 58 2.80 1.72 8.32
C PHE A 58 2.01 0.39 8.33
N GLU A 59 0.70 0.45 8.16
CA GLU A 59 -0.20 -0.71 8.30
C GLU A 59 -0.19 -1.65 7.09
N SER A 60 -0.18 -1.12 5.86
CA SER A 60 -0.26 -1.95 4.64
C SER A 60 0.74 -1.58 3.53
N SER A 61 1.65 -0.64 3.79
CA SER A 61 2.51 -0.06 2.77
C SER A 61 1.72 0.53 1.60
N GLY A 62 0.52 1.05 1.86
CA GLY A 62 -0.32 1.65 0.82
C GLY A 62 -1.11 0.66 -0.04
N GLN A 63 -1.14 -0.62 0.32
CA GLN A 63 -1.87 -1.63 -0.45
C GLN A 63 -3.33 -1.74 0.01
N LEU A 64 -4.27 -1.71 -0.94
CA LEU A 64 -5.71 -1.85 -0.67
C LEU A 64 -6.14 -3.31 -0.45
N ASP A 65 -5.38 -4.29 -0.91
CA ASP A 65 -5.78 -5.70 -0.97
C ASP A 65 -5.05 -6.62 0.04
N VAL A 66 -4.17 -6.05 0.87
CA VAL A 66 -3.39 -6.82 1.86
C VAL A 66 -4.30 -7.45 2.90
N TYR A 67 -4.13 -8.76 3.05
CA TYR A 67 -4.65 -9.55 4.16
C TYR A 67 -3.49 -10.18 4.93
N ASN A 68 -3.35 -9.87 6.22
CA ASN A 68 -2.22 -10.35 7.04
C ASN A 68 -2.35 -11.80 7.55
N GLY A 69 -3.12 -12.64 6.85
CA GLY A 69 -3.27 -14.07 7.13
C GLY A 69 -4.17 -14.42 8.32
N SER A 70 -4.25 -13.57 9.34
CA SER A 70 -4.90 -13.92 10.62
C SER A 70 -5.98 -12.95 11.10
N CYS A 71 -5.89 -11.65 10.82
CA CYS A 71 -6.84 -10.68 11.38
C CYS A 71 -7.38 -9.67 10.40
N CYS A 72 -6.53 -9.10 9.57
CA CYS A 72 -6.72 -7.72 9.16
C CYS A 72 -6.60 -7.54 7.65
N THR A 73 -7.45 -6.66 7.12
CA THR A 73 -7.62 -6.46 5.68
C THR A 73 -7.61 -4.99 5.33
N GLY A 74 -7.01 -4.67 4.18
CA GLY A 74 -7.12 -3.38 3.52
C GLY A 74 -6.13 -2.33 4.00
N ILE A 75 -6.31 -1.11 3.50
CA ILE A 75 -5.36 0.00 3.61
C ILE A 75 -5.00 0.41 5.05
N LEU A 76 -5.94 0.24 5.98
CA LEU A 76 -5.79 0.57 7.39
C LEU A 76 -6.00 -0.65 8.30
N GLN A 77 -5.79 -1.86 7.73
CA GLN A 77 -5.76 -3.14 8.43
C GLN A 77 -6.94 -3.36 9.40
N MET A 78 -8.17 -3.22 8.91
CA MET A 78 -9.36 -3.48 9.72
C MET A 78 -9.51 -4.97 10.01
N ASN A 79 -9.79 -5.33 11.27
CA ASN A 79 -10.05 -6.72 11.63
C ASN A 79 -11.43 -7.23 11.17
N LYS A 80 -11.61 -8.55 11.08
CA LYS A 80 -12.85 -9.21 10.63
C LYS A 80 -14.13 -8.79 11.38
N LYS A 81 -14.04 -8.45 12.68
CA LYS A 81 -15.20 -8.02 13.48
C LYS A 81 -15.59 -6.59 13.10
N ASN A 82 -14.61 -5.73 12.92
CA ASN A 82 -14.81 -4.34 12.54
C ASN A 82 -15.31 -4.22 11.09
N ILE A 83 -14.77 -5.02 10.16
CA ILE A 83 -15.28 -5.06 8.77
C ILE A 83 -16.77 -5.40 8.77
N ARG A 84 -17.17 -6.45 9.49
CA ARG A 84 -18.60 -6.81 9.60
C ARG A 84 -19.47 -5.72 10.22
N LYS A 85 -18.98 -5.00 11.24
CA LYS A 85 -19.76 -3.95 11.92
C LYS A 85 -19.86 -2.66 11.11
N TYR A 86 -18.77 -2.24 10.47
CA TYR A 86 -18.66 -0.88 9.90
C TYR A 86 -18.70 -0.84 8.38
N ALA A 87 -18.29 -1.91 7.71
CA ALA A 87 -18.38 -2.08 6.26
C ALA A 87 -19.51 -3.04 5.85
N GLU A 88 -20.15 -3.73 6.81
CA GLU A 88 -21.30 -4.62 6.57
C GLU A 88 -21.04 -5.69 5.49
N THR A 89 -19.78 -6.15 5.40
CA THR A 89 -19.31 -7.06 4.36
C THR A 89 -18.32 -8.10 4.89
N SER A 90 -17.83 -8.98 4.03
CA SER A 90 -16.77 -9.96 4.32
C SER A 90 -15.37 -9.34 4.10
N PRO A 91 -14.32 -9.84 4.78
CA PRO A 91 -12.95 -9.45 4.46
C PRO A 91 -12.57 -9.68 2.98
N GLU A 92 -13.09 -10.75 2.39
CA GLU A 92 -12.81 -11.13 1.00
C GLU A 92 -13.41 -10.15 -0.02
N ASP A 93 -14.55 -9.57 0.31
CA ASP A 93 -15.16 -8.50 -0.48
C ASP A 93 -14.51 -7.15 -0.17
N PHE A 94 -14.25 -6.87 1.11
CA PHE A 94 -13.66 -5.60 1.56
C PHE A 94 -12.32 -5.29 0.90
N LYS A 95 -11.45 -6.29 0.69
CA LYS A 95 -10.16 -6.11 0.00
C LYS A 95 -10.30 -5.68 -1.47
N THR A 96 -11.47 -5.86 -2.07
CA THR A 96 -11.74 -5.48 -3.47
C THR A 96 -12.33 -4.08 -3.60
N TRP A 97 -12.65 -3.43 -2.47
CA TRP A 97 -13.19 -2.08 -2.45
C TRP A 97 -12.15 -1.05 -2.85
N ASP A 98 -12.61 0.05 -3.44
CA ASP A 98 -11.77 1.21 -3.70
C ASP A 98 -11.29 1.90 -2.40
N LEU A 99 -10.31 2.79 -2.55
CA LEU A 99 -9.70 3.51 -1.43
C LEU A 99 -10.75 4.26 -0.60
N GLN A 100 -11.64 5.01 -1.26
CA GLN A 100 -12.58 5.89 -0.55
C GLN A 100 -13.55 5.06 0.30
N SER A 101 -14.05 3.95 -0.24
CA SER A 101 -14.99 3.06 0.46
C SER A 101 -14.33 2.39 1.67
N GLN A 102 -13.07 1.93 1.54
CA GLN A 102 -12.33 1.38 2.69
C GLN A 102 -12.08 2.45 3.76
N VAL A 103 -11.68 3.65 3.35
CA VAL A 103 -11.43 4.79 4.25
C VAL A 103 -12.72 5.26 4.94
N ASP A 104 -13.85 5.25 4.27
CA ASP A 104 -15.14 5.66 4.85
C ASP A 104 -15.61 4.69 5.94
N ALA A 105 -15.43 3.38 5.73
CA ALA A 105 -15.72 2.37 6.73
C ALA A 105 -14.78 2.47 7.95
N TRP A 106 -13.48 2.65 7.69
CA TRP A 106 -12.50 2.86 8.76
C TRP A 106 -12.76 4.15 9.54
N SER A 107 -13.15 5.22 8.85
CA SER A 107 -13.47 6.52 9.47
C SER A 107 -14.66 6.41 10.42
N LYS A 108 -15.67 5.60 10.09
CA LYS A 108 -16.80 5.30 10.99
C LYS A 108 -16.34 4.61 12.27
N LEU A 109 -15.50 3.57 12.15
CA LEU A 109 -14.87 2.88 13.27
C LEU A 109 -14.07 3.84 14.16
N THR A 110 -13.16 4.61 13.55
CA THR A 110 -12.23 5.45 14.30
C THR A 110 -12.93 6.65 14.91
N THR A 111 -13.90 7.25 14.23
CA THR A 111 -14.75 8.31 14.81
C THR A 111 -15.48 7.82 16.07
N GLU A 112 -15.99 6.57 16.08
CA GLU A 112 -16.60 5.97 17.28
C GLU A 112 -15.54 5.72 18.37
N ALA A 113 -14.38 5.14 18.02
CA ALA A 113 -13.29 4.87 18.96
C ALA A 113 -12.75 6.16 19.62
N MET A 114 -12.67 7.26 18.86
CA MET A 114 -12.27 8.58 19.34
C MET A 114 -13.29 9.19 20.33
N GLN A 115 -14.48 8.62 20.49
CA GLN A 115 -15.40 9.04 21.55
C GLN A 115 -15.04 8.47 22.93
N ALA A 116 -14.19 7.45 22.99
CA ALA A 116 -13.75 6.83 24.23
C ALA A 116 -12.88 7.76 25.07
N ARG A 117 -12.87 7.54 26.38
CA ARG A 117 -12.17 8.39 27.35
C ARG A 117 -10.67 8.49 27.08
N ALA A 118 -9.98 7.39 26.82
CA ALA A 118 -8.53 7.39 26.70
C ALA A 118 -8.03 8.22 25.49
N PRO A 119 -8.49 8.00 24.24
CA PRO A 119 -8.11 8.86 23.11
C PRO A 119 -8.46 10.34 23.33
N LYS A 120 -9.64 10.64 23.89
CA LYS A 120 -10.04 12.02 24.23
C LYS A 120 -9.12 12.67 25.26
N THR A 121 -8.77 11.93 26.29
CA THR A 121 -7.90 12.44 27.36
C THR A 121 -6.54 12.73 26.77
N LEU A 122 -5.94 11.76 26.07
CA LEU A 122 -4.62 11.89 25.46
C LEU A 122 -4.56 13.10 24.51
N ALA A 123 -5.51 13.20 23.57
CA ALA A 123 -5.59 14.33 22.63
C ALA A 123 -5.72 15.71 23.31
N GLY A 124 -6.17 15.76 24.57
CA GLY A 124 -6.30 17.00 25.34
C GLY A 124 -5.11 17.35 26.24
N LEU A 125 -4.10 16.48 26.36
CA LEU A 125 -2.97 16.69 27.28
C LEU A 125 -1.94 17.71 26.75
N GLY A 126 -1.86 17.91 25.44
CA GLY A 126 -0.81 18.71 24.79
C GLY A 126 0.56 18.02 24.83
N THR A 127 1.03 17.61 26.01
CA THR A 127 2.25 16.83 26.20
C THR A 127 2.01 15.61 27.10
N PHE A 128 2.68 14.50 26.82
CA PHE A 128 2.69 13.29 27.64
C PHE A 128 4.11 12.72 27.70
N ASP A 129 4.60 12.40 28.91
CA ASP A 129 5.97 11.91 29.15
C ASP A 129 7.07 12.76 28.48
N GLY A 130 6.92 14.09 28.54
CA GLY A 130 7.86 15.05 27.95
C GLY A 130 7.74 15.21 26.43
N ARG A 131 6.77 14.56 25.79
CA ARG A 131 6.60 14.54 24.33
C ARG A 131 5.30 15.22 23.92
N GLU A 132 5.29 15.87 22.76
CA GLU A 132 4.06 16.41 22.18
C GLU A 132 3.08 15.28 21.86
N VAL A 133 1.81 15.48 22.21
CA VAL A 133 0.73 14.59 21.81
C VAL A 133 0.18 15.07 20.47
N ASP A 134 0.59 14.38 19.41
CA ASP A 134 0.14 14.63 18.04
C ASP A 134 -0.87 13.56 17.55
N GLY A 135 -1.32 13.71 16.30
CA GLY A 135 -2.23 12.77 15.66
C GLY A 135 -1.70 11.34 15.64
N ASP A 136 -0.39 11.14 15.47
CA ASP A 136 0.24 9.82 15.40
C ASP A 136 0.13 9.09 16.75
N MET A 137 0.36 9.81 17.86
CA MET A 137 0.24 9.26 19.21
C MET A 137 -1.20 8.86 19.57
N VAL A 138 -2.16 9.69 19.18
CA VAL A 138 -3.58 9.40 19.43
C VAL A 138 -4.08 8.26 18.53
N LEU A 139 -3.61 8.15 17.29
CA LEU A 139 -3.91 7.02 16.41
C LEU A 139 -3.29 5.71 16.94
N ALA A 140 -2.03 5.74 17.39
CA ALA A 140 -1.39 4.57 18.03
C ALA A 140 -2.16 4.10 19.28
N CYS A 141 -2.71 5.03 20.06
CA CYS A 141 -3.58 4.74 21.21
C CYS A 141 -4.86 3.98 20.80
N VAL A 142 -5.44 4.31 19.66
CA VAL A 142 -6.59 3.59 19.10
C VAL A 142 -6.17 2.21 18.56
N GLN A 143 -5.06 2.14 17.82
CA GLN A 143 -4.60 0.90 17.15
C GLN A 143 -4.15 -0.18 18.14
N LEU A 144 -3.37 0.15 19.17
CA LEU A 144 -2.97 -0.82 20.21
C LEU A 144 -4.08 -1.10 21.23
N GLY A 145 -5.20 -0.40 21.11
CA GLY A 145 -6.40 -0.62 21.91
C GLY A 145 -6.58 0.39 23.05
N ILE A 146 -7.80 0.92 23.12
CA ILE A 146 -8.24 1.94 24.09
C ILE A 146 -7.91 1.57 25.54
N GLY A 147 -8.04 0.30 25.93
CA GLY A 147 -7.73 -0.15 27.29
C GLY A 147 -6.23 -0.10 27.61
N ASN A 148 -5.37 -0.42 26.64
CA ASN A 148 -3.92 -0.32 26.79
C ASN A 148 -3.47 1.13 26.84
N CYS A 149 -4.13 1.98 26.05
CA CYS A 149 -3.95 3.42 26.12
C CYS A 149 -4.32 4.01 27.48
N GLN A 150 -5.44 3.57 28.08
CA GLN A 150 -5.79 4.00 29.43
C GLN A 150 -4.74 3.57 30.47
N LYS A 151 -4.16 2.37 30.33
CA LYS A 151 -3.07 1.90 31.22
C LYS A 151 -1.84 2.81 31.11
N MET A 152 -1.43 3.16 29.89
CA MET A 152 -0.33 4.11 29.67
C MET A 152 -0.64 5.48 30.27
N ILE A 153 -1.82 6.05 30.01
CA ILE A 153 -2.20 7.35 30.56
C ILE A 153 -2.16 7.33 32.11
N ASN A 154 -2.64 6.25 32.72
CA ASN A 154 -2.66 6.12 34.19
C ASN A 154 -1.26 6.00 34.80
N SER A 155 -0.26 5.50 34.07
CA SER A 155 1.11 5.45 34.57
C SER A 155 1.83 6.80 34.47
N GLY A 156 1.35 7.70 33.60
CA GLY A 156 2.02 8.96 33.29
C GLY A 156 3.29 8.81 32.43
N SER A 157 3.59 7.62 31.92
CA SER A 157 4.79 7.37 31.11
C SER A 157 4.50 6.51 29.88
N CYS A 158 5.25 6.76 28.80
CA CYS A 158 5.30 5.96 27.58
C CYS A 158 5.64 4.48 27.82
N ASN A 159 6.31 4.16 28.92
CA ASN A 159 6.64 2.80 29.32
C ASN A 159 5.55 2.13 30.18
N GLY A 160 4.44 2.83 30.44
CA GLY A 160 3.30 2.32 31.22
C GLY A 160 2.54 1.16 30.61
N PHE A 161 2.77 0.90 29.33
CA PHE A 161 2.22 -0.24 28.60
C PHE A 161 3.20 -0.65 27.51
N ALA A 162 3.39 -1.95 27.35
CA ALA A 162 4.00 -2.56 26.18
C ALA A 162 3.20 -3.81 25.79
N ASP A 163 3.09 -4.07 24.49
CA ASP A 163 2.57 -5.35 24.00
C ASP A 163 3.57 -6.50 24.22
N ILE A 164 3.21 -7.71 23.78
CA ILE A 164 4.08 -8.90 23.91
C ILE A 164 5.42 -8.74 23.17
N ASN A 165 5.51 -7.84 22.20
CA ASN A 165 6.69 -7.55 21.41
C ASN A 165 7.46 -6.33 21.94
N GLY A 166 7.10 -5.80 23.12
CA GLY A 166 7.75 -4.62 23.70
C GLY A 166 7.40 -3.30 23.00
N THR A 167 6.38 -3.28 22.14
CA THR A 167 5.91 -2.07 21.46
C THR A 167 4.98 -1.29 22.39
N THR A 168 5.37 -0.06 22.71
CA THR A 168 4.53 0.90 23.44
C THR A 168 3.75 1.77 22.47
N ILE A 169 2.74 2.49 22.95
CA ILE A 169 1.98 3.45 22.12
C ILE A 169 2.89 4.55 21.60
N CYS A 170 3.82 5.07 22.41
CA CYS A 170 4.77 6.08 21.97
C CYS A 170 5.73 5.54 20.90
N LYS A 171 6.23 4.30 21.06
CA LYS A 171 7.07 3.65 20.04
C LYS A 171 6.31 3.44 18.73
N MET A 172 5.02 3.08 18.80
CA MET A 172 4.20 2.97 17.60
C MET A 172 3.96 4.34 16.95
N ALA A 173 3.70 5.38 17.74
CA ALA A 173 3.59 6.75 17.24
C ALA A 173 4.84 7.19 16.48
N ASP A 174 6.02 6.84 16.99
CA ASP A 174 7.29 7.11 16.31
C ASP A 174 7.44 6.37 14.99
N ARG A 175 6.99 5.12 14.93
CA ARG A 175 6.99 4.35 13.68
C ARG A 175 6.00 4.90 12.66
N ILE A 176 4.84 5.40 13.11
CA ILE A 176 3.90 6.09 12.22
C ILE A 176 4.56 7.37 11.69
N ARG A 177 5.20 8.16 12.56
CA ARG A 177 5.80 9.44 12.18
C ARG A 177 6.98 9.29 11.22
N ASN A 178 7.88 8.36 11.54
CA ASN A 178 9.20 8.27 10.91
C ASN A 178 9.35 7.07 9.96
N GLY A 179 8.34 6.18 9.90
CA GLY A 179 8.47 4.88 9.23
C GLY A 179 9.18 3.84 10.12
N PRO A 180 9.38 2.61 9.60
CA PRO A 180 10.19 1.61 10.30
C PRO A 180 11.61 2.17 10.55
N PRO A 181 12.28 1.77 11.65
CA PRO A 181 13.63 2.27 11.94
C PRO A 181 14.53 2.02 10.73
N THR A 182 15.01 3.08 10.09
CA THR A 182 16.10 2.97 9.12
C THR A 182 17.32 2.57 9.92
N GLY A 183 17.78 1.32 9.76
CA GLY A 183 18.98 0.82 10.43
C GLY A 183 20.18 1.74 10.15
N ASN A 184 20.41 2.64 11.11
CA ASN A 184 21.58 3.51 11.36
C ASN A 184 21.10 4.73 12.14
N ASN A 185 20.55 4.49 13.31
CA ASN A 185 20.73 5.30 14.51
C ASN A 185 20.15 4.46 15.64
N GLY A 186 20.90 4.37 16.74
CA GLY A 186 20.50 3.61 17.90
C GLY A 186 19.09 3.99 18.35
N ASP A 187 18.47 3.07 19.09
CA ASP A 187 17.38 3.40 19.99
C ASP A 187 17.59 4.80 20.58
N PRO A 188 16.54 5.64 20.75
CA PRO A 188 16.60 6.70 21.72
C PRO A 188 16.71 6.02 23.09
N VAL A 189 17.93 5.68 23.46
CA VAL A 189 18.33 5.66 24.86
C VAL A 189 18.20 7.10 25.33
N ASP A 190 17.58 7.28 26.49
CA ASP A 190 17.61 8.53 27.26
C ASP A 190 18.93 9.27 27.07
N ASP A 191 18.88 10.48 26.51
CA ASP A 191 19.95 11.46 26.74
C ASP A 191 19.35 12.86 26.86
N ILE A 192 19.00 13.16 28.11
CA ILE A 192 19.18 14.50 28.66
C ILE A 192 20.68 14.81 28.53
N ILE A 193 21.10 15.72 27.64
CA ILE A 193 22.21 16.71 27.81
C ILE A 193 22.51 17.44 26.47
N ARG A 194 22.84 18.72 26.61
CA ARG A 194 23.08 19.82 25.65
C ARG A 194 24.07 19.53 24.49
N PRO A 195 24.02 20.30 23.37
CA PRO A 195 24.89 20.11 22.22
C PRO A 195 26.29 20.70 22.42
N ASN A 196 27.33 19.99 21.96
CA ASN A 196 28.64 20.54 21.64
C ASN A 196 28.98 20.23 20.16
N PRO A 197 29.32 21.22 19.32
CA PRO A 197 29.65 21.01 17.92
C PRO A 197 31.16 20.85 17.78
N ASP A 198 31.64 19.71 17.30
CA ASP A 198 32.90 19.57 16.55
C ASP A 198 33.19 18.08 16.32
N GLN A 199 33.10 17.63 15.06
CA GLN A 199 34.03 16.72 14.38
C GLN A 199 33.40 16.12 13.11
N GLY A 200 33.89 16.54 11.95
CA GLY A 200 33.67 15.89 10.66
C GLY A 200 34.73 14.80 10.41
N GLY A 201 34.32 13.65 9.88
CA GLY A 201 35.21 12.54 9.50
C GLY A 201 34.71 11.80 8.26
N THR A 202 35.61 11.60 7.30
CA THR A 202 35.39 10.96 5.98
C THR A 202 35.26 9.43 6.06
N TYR A 203 34.23 8.88 5.39
CA TYR A 203 33.88 7.45 5.35
C TYR A 203 34.80 6.61 4.43
N ARG A 204 35.21 5.42 4.90
CA ARG A 204 35.83 4.34 4.08
C ARG A 204 34.98 3.07 4.21
N PRO A 205 34.52 2.44 3.11
CA PRO A 205 33.66 1.26 3.19
C PRO A 205 34.44 -0.03 3.56
N PRO A 206 33.85 -0.95 4.34
CA PRO A 206 34.45 -2.25 4.69
C PRO A 206 34.48 -3.27 3.54
N VAL A 207 35.33 -4.29 3.67
CA VAL A 207 35.77 -5.24 2.63
C VAL A 207 34.83 -6.45 2.45
N ASP A 208 33.63 -6.44 3.04
CA ASP A 208 32.62 -7.50 2.80
C ASP A 208 31.21 -6.95 3.09
N PRO A 209 30.35 -6.74 2.07
CA PRO A 209 29.10 -6.02 2.26
C PRO A 209 27.97 -7.01 2.61
N CYS A 210 27.87 -7.41 3.88
CA CYS A 210 26.61 -7.92 4.41
C CYS A 210 26.15 -7.08 5.60
N ILE A 211 24.89 -6.68 5.57
CA ILE A 211 24.25 -5.91 6.63
C ILE A 211 23.75 -6.92 7.68
N ARG A 212 24.20 -6.79 8.93
CA ARG A 212 23.83 -7.68 10.04
C ARG A 212 22.55 -7.16 10.71
N GLU A 213 21.46 -7.91 10.62
CA GLU A 213 20.29 -7.79 11.52
C GLU A 213 20.31 -8.99 12.49
N GLY A 214 20.65 -8.77 13.77
CA GLY A 214 20.78 -9.84 14.76
C GLY A 214 21.97 -10.79 14.52
N GLU A 215 21.80 -12.09 14.81
CA GLU A 215 22.85 -13.12 14.61
C GLU A 215 22.97 -13.62 13.15
N GLY A 216 22.19 -13.09 12.21
CA GLY A 216 22.21 -13.46 10.79
C GLY A 216 22.84 -12.40 9.89
N CYS A 217 23.63 -12.86 8.91
CA CYS A 217 24.15 -12.05 7.80
C CYS A 217 23.24 -12.29 6.59
N LEU A 218 22.47 -11.29 6.18
CA LEU A 218 21.60 -11.37 4.99
C LEU A 218 22.39 -10.90 3.75
N PRO A 219 22.27 -11.60 2.61
CA PRO A 219 22.94 -11.23 1.37
C PRO A 219 22.50 -9.84 0.87
N LEU A 220 23.43 -9.12 0.25
CA LEU A 220 23.26 -7.74 -0.23
C LEU A 220 22.00 -7.53 -1.10
N THR A 221 21.54 -8.56 -1.81
CA THR A 221 20.34 -8.53 -2.64
C THR A 221 19.05 -8.38 -1.83
N GLU A 222 18.92 -9.06 -0.69
CA GLU A 222 17.75 -8.93 0.19
C GLU A 222 17.73 -7.58 0.90
N SER A 223 18.89 -7.09 1.32
CA SER A 223 18.99 -5.76 1.93
C SER A 223 18.72 -4.62 0.94
N LEU A 224 19.04 -4.79 -0.35
CA LEU A 224 18.68 -3.82 -1.39
C LEU A 224 17.18 -3.85 -1.69
N GLU A 225 16.56 -5.04 -1.69
CA GLU A 225 15.13 -5.22 -1.89
C GLU A 225 14.32 -4.64 -0.72
N GLN A 226 14.78 -4.87 0.51
CA GLN A 226 14.24 -4.28 1.73
C GLN A 226 14.49 -2.76 1.81
N GLY A 227 15.66 -2.29 1.36
CA GLY A 227 16.00 -0.87 1.24
C GLY A 227 15.16 -0.13 0.20
N PHE A 228 14.87 -0.78 -0.94
CA PHE A 228 13.99 -0.23 -1.96
C PHE A 228 12.53 -0.23 -1.50
N ALA A 229 12.07 -1.31 -0.86
CA ALA A 229 10.72 -1.39 -0.30
C ALA A 229 10.48 -0.37 0.82
N SER A 230 11.49 -0.10 1.66
CA SER A 230 11.43 0.92 2.71
C SER A 230 11.54 2.35 2.20
N GLY A 231 12.26 2.60 1.09
CA GLY A 231 12.38 3.93 0.49
C GLY A 231 11.26 4.32 -0.49
N SER A 232 10.68 3.34 -1.20
CA SER A 232 9.63 3.57 -2.21
C SER A 232 8.22 3.23 -1.73
N GLY A 233 8.10 2.51 -0.61
CA GLY A 233 6.82 1.95 -0.13
C GLY A 233 6.30 0.78 -0.98
N VAL A 234 7.06 0.30 -1.97
CA VAL A 234 6.63 -0.74 -2.91
C VAL A 234 7.60 -1.91 -2.88
N SER A 235 7.11 -3.13 -2.65
CA SER A 235 7.94 -4.34 -2.75
C SER A 235 8.44 -4.52 -4.18
N MET A 236 9.68 -5.02 -4.34
CA MET A 236 10.28 -5.17 -5.66
C MET A 236 9.54 -6.20 -6.53
N GLY A 237 8.86 -7.17 -5.91
CA GLY A 237 7.87 -8.04 -6.57
C GLY A 237 6.67 -7.28 -7.14
N ASN A 238 6.11 -6.32 -6.39
CA ASN A 238 5.01 -5.47 -6.87
C ASN A 238 5.48 -4.48 -7.95
N LEU A 239 6.71 -3.95 -7.86
CA LEU A 239 7.28 -3.11 -8.91
C LEU A 239 7.45 -3.89 -10.22
N ARG A 240 7.97 -5.13 -10.16
CA ARG A 240 8.06 -5.99 -11.34
C ARG A 240 6.68 -6.24 -11.94
N LEU A 241 5.69 -6.55 -11.11
CA LEU A 241 4.32 -6.78 -11.55
C LEU A 241 3.71 -5.53 -12.22
N ILE A 242 3.95 -4.33 -11.67
CA ILE A 242 3.51 -3.06 -12.27
C ILE A 242 4.21 -2.77 -13.60
N ILE A 243 5.54 -2.93 -13.65
CA ILE A 243 6.33 -2.73 -14.88
C ILE A 243 5.86 -3.71 -15.96
N PHE A 244 5.61 -4.97 -15.60
CA PHE A 244 5.08 -5.98 -16.52
C PHE A 244 3.65 -5.68 -16.95
N ALA A 245 2.79 -5.20 -16.06
CA ALA A 245 1.43 -4.79 -16.41
C ALA A 245 1.44 -3.61 -17.40
N MET A 246 2.27 -2.60 -17.15
CA MET A 246 2.40 -1.44 -18.03
C MET A 246 3.02 -1.79 -19.39
N SER A 247 4.08 -2.60 -19.40
CA SER A 247 4.73 -3.02 -20.65
C SER A 247 3.78 -3.87 -21.51
N THR A 248 3.04 -4.78 -20.88
CA THR A 248 2.03 -5.61 -21.56
C THR A 248 0.90 -4.77 -22.11
N ALA A 249 0.36 -3.83 -21.32
CA ALA A 249 -0.70 -2.92 -21.79
C ALA A 249 -0.23 -2.08 -22.98
N PHE A 250 1.00 -1.56 -22.94
CA PHE A 250 1.57 -0.78 -24.04
C PHE A 250 1.73 -1.60 -25.33
N VAL A 251 2.22 -2.84 -25.22
CA VAL A 251 2.35 -3.74 -26.38
C VAL A 251 0.98 -4.10 -26.95
N ILE A 252 -0.02 -4.37 -26.12
CA ILE A 252 -1.39 -4.65 -26.58
C ILE A 252 -1.94 -3.46 -27.40
N LEU A 253 -1.73 -2.22 -26.94
CA LEU A 253 -2.16 -1.03 -27.67
C LEU A 253 -1.48 -0.90 -29.03
N ILE A 254 -0.18 -1.20 -29.11
CA ILE A 254 0.57 -1.21 -30.38
C ILE A 254 0.00 -2.28 -31.33
N LEU A 255 -0.23 -3.50 -30.85
CA LEU A 255 -0.78 -4.58 -31.66
C LEU A 255 -2.19 -4.25 -32.16
N MET A 256 -3.05 -3.66 -31.31
CA MET A 256 -4.37 -3.20 -31.73
C MET A 256 -4.30 -2.12 -32.81
N SER A 257 -3.35 -1.18 -32.69
CA SER A 257 -3.12 -0.15 -33.71
C SER A 257 -2.73 -0.77 -35.06
N PHE A 258 -1.83 -1.76 -35.07
CA PHE A 258 -1.44 -2.48 -36.28
C PHE A 258 -2.60 -3.27 -36.91
N ILE A 259 -3.39 -3.98 -36.11
CA ILE A 259 -4.56 -4.72 -36.60
C ILE A 259 -5.57 -3.75 -37.21
N THR A 260 -5.80 -2.61 -36.57
CA THR A 260 -6.70 -1.56 -37.07
C THR A 260 -6.20 -0.99 -38.41
N ALA A 261 -4.89 -0.75 -38.53
CA ALA A 261 -4.28 -0.29 -39.78
C ALA A 261 -4.42 -1.31 -40.93
N LEU A 262 -4.22 -2.61 -40.63
CA LEU A 262 -4.41 -3.69 -41.61
C LEU A 262 -5.87 -3.79 -42.06
N PHE A 263 -6.81 -3.69 -41.13
CA PHE A 263 -8.25 -3.67 -41.46
C PHE A 263 -8.62 -2.46 -42.30
N ARG A 264 -8.07 -1.27 -41.98
CA ARG A 264 -8.30 -0.05 -42.77
C ARG A 264 -7.80 -0.23 -44.19
N ASN A 265 -6.58 -0.72 -44.36
CA ASN A 265 -5.96 -0.97 -45.67
C ASN A 265 -6.75 -2.02 -46.48
N TYR A 266 -7.25 -3.08 -45.82
CA TYR A 266 -8.13 -4.05 -46.47
C TYR A 266 -9.46 -3.40 -46.90
N SER A 267 -10.07 -2.58 -46.05
CA SER A 267 -11.33 -1.89 -46.36
C SER A 267 -11.19 -0.88 -47.50
N THR A 268 -10.00 -0.29 -47.68
CA THR A 268 -9.69 0.60 -48.82
C THR A 268 -9.25 -0.16 -50.07
N GLY A 269 -9.21 -1.50 -50.04
CA GLY A 269 -8.82 -2.34 -51.17
C GLY A 269 -7.33 -2.30 -51.50
N SER A 270 -6.49 -1.80 -50.59
CA SER A 270 -5.05 -1.66 -50.84
C SER A 270 -4.27 -2.95 -50.55
N ILE A 271 -4.89 -3.94 -49.91
CA ILE A 271 -4.32 -5.26 -49.63
C ILE A 271 -5.35 -6.36 -49.89
N GLU A 272 -4.89 -7.54 -50.26
CA GLU A 272 -5.76 -8.69 -50.48
C GLU A 272 -6.12 -9.42 -49.18
N LYS A 273 -7.19 -10.24 -49.21
CA LYS A 273 -7.64 -11.03 -48.05
C LYS A 273 -6.54 -11.94 -47.50
N VAL A 274 -5.68 -12.49 -48.37
CA VAL A 274 -4.56 -13.35 -47.98
C VAL A 274 -3.52 -12.57 -47.19
N GLU A 275 -3.23 -11.33 -47.59
CA GLU A 275 -2.29 -10.45 -46.90
C GLU A 275 -2.82 -9.99 -45.55
N LEU A 276 -4.13 -9.73 -45.44
CA LEU A 276 -4.78 -9.42 -44.16
C LEU A 276 -4.63 -10.59 -43.17
N VAL A 277 -4.96 -11.81 -43.59
CA VAL A 277 -4.90 -13.00 -42.71
C VAL A 277 -3.47 -13.26 -42.27
N ASN A 278 -2.51 -13.20 -43.20
CA ASN A 278 -1.09 -13.39 -42.88
C ASN A 278 -0.55 -12.28 -41.97
N GLY A 279 -0.97 -11.03 -42.20
CA GLY A 279 -0.61 -9.88 -41.36
C GLY A 279 -1.11 -10.04 -39.93
N VAL A 280 -2.41 -10.35 -39.74
CA VAL A 280 -3.01 -10.56 -38.42
C VAL A 280 -2.34 -11.74 -37.70
N GLN A 281 -2.08 -12.86 -38.39
CA GLN A 281 -1.42 -14.02 -37.81
C GLN A 281 0.00 -13.67 -37.31
N LYS A 282 0.77 -12.90 -38.07
CA LYS A 282 2.10 -12.42 -37.65
C LYS A 282 2.02 -11.50 -36.44
N THR A 283 1.07 -10.56 -36.42
CA THR A 283 0.87 -9.65 -35.27
C THR A 283 0.51 -10.42 -34.00
N ILE A 284 -0.34 -11.44 -34.10
CA ILE A 284 -0.69 -12.30 -32.96
C ILE A 284 0.52 -13.12 -32.49
N MET A 285 1.29 -13.72 -33.40
CA MET A 285 2.49 -14.47 -33.03
C MET A 285 3.51 -13.60 -32.29
N ILE A 286 3.73 -12.36 -32.75
CA ILE A 286 4.64 -11.41 -32.08
C ILE A 286 4.12 -11.10 -30.66
N GLY A 287 2.81 -10.87 -30.50
CA GLY A 287 2.21 -10.64 -29.19
C GLY A 287 2.36 -11.83 -28.25
N MET A 288 2.13 -13.04 -28.74
CA MET A 288 2.29 -14.27 -27.95
C MET A 288 3.75 -14.51 -27.56
N SER A 289 4.70 -14.30 -28.47
CA SER A 289 6.13 -14.41 -28.16
C SER A 289 6.57 -13.38 -27.11
N PHE A 290 6.04 -12.15 -27.16
CA PHE A 290 6.31 -11.14 -26.14
C PHE A 290 5.77 -11.55 -24.77
N ILE A 291 4.53 -12.05 -24.70
CA ILE A 291 3.93 -12.52 -23.44
C ILE A 291 4.72 -13.69 -22.84
N VAL A 292 5.11 -14.66 -23.67
CA VAL A 292 5.93 -15.80 -23.23
C VAL A 292 7.30 -15.31 -22.72
N LEU A 293 7.95 -14.41 -23.45
CA LEU A 293 9.23 -13.84 -23.02
C LEU A 293 9.10 -13.12 -21.68
N MET A 294 8.06 -12.30 -21.49
CA MET A 294 7.81 -11.59 -20.24
C MET A 294 7.46 -12.55 -19.09
N SER A 295 6.82 -13.69 -19.35
CA SER A 295 6.51 -14.69 -18.32
C SER A 295 7.72 -15.50 -17.81
N LEU A 296 8.87 -15.38 -18.46
CA LEU A 296 10.12 -16.06 -18.07
C LEU A 296 11.01 -15.20 -17.16
N PHE A 297 10.62 -13.95 -16.86
CA PHE A 297 11.35 -12.99 -16.02
C PHE A 297 10.53 -12.58 -14.78
#